data_AF-A0A7N4PQD3-F1
#
_entry.id   AF-A0A7N4PQD3-F1
#
_cell.length_a   1.000
_cell.length_b   1.000
_cell.length_c   1.000
_cell.angle_alpha   90.00
_cell.angle_beta   90.00
_cell.angle_gamma   90.00
#
_symmetry.space_group_name_H-M   'P 1'
#
loop_
_entity.id
_entity.type
_entity.pdbx_description
1 polymer ?
#
loop_
_entity_poly.entity_id
_entity_poly.type
_entity_poly.pdbx_seq_one_letter_code
_entity_poly.pdbx_strand_id
1 'polypeptide(L)'
;MEQCACVERELDKVLQKFLSYGQHCEKSLEELLHYVSQLREELTSAALQGTPLSATLSVVMSQCCRKIKDTVQKLASDHKDIHSSVSRVGKAIDRNFDAEICGVVSDTVWDSREKQQQILQMAIVEHLYQQGMLNVAEELCQESTLNVDLDFKQPFLELNRILEALHEQDLRPALDWAISNRQRLLELNSSLEFKLHRLHFIRLLAGGPEKQLEALNYARHFQPFARLHQRVLLLGVWHCPC
;
A
#
# COMPACT_ATOMS: atom_id res chain seq x y z
N MET A 1 16.63 -0.24 4.04
CA MET A 1 15.62 -1.32 3.89
C MET A 1 15.43 -2.14 5.16
N GLU A 2 16.49 -2.50 5.90
CA GLU A 2 16.37 -3.31 7.13
C GLU A 2 15.56 -2.65 8.26
N GLN A 3 15.72 -1.34 8.48
CA GLN A 3 14.93 -0.54 9.42
C GLN A 3 13.42 -0.60 9.10
N CYS A 4 13.05 -0.46 7.82
CA CYS A 4 11.67 -0.60 7.38
C CYS A 4 11.14 -2.02 7.63
N ALA A 5 11.94 -3.05 7.33
CA ALA A 5 11.57 -4.45 7.58
C ALA A 5 11.42 -4.78 9.08
N CYS A 6 12.14 -4.09 9.97
CA CYS A 6 11.93 -4.19 11.42
C CYS A 6 10.56 -3.67 11.84
N VAL A 7 10.14 -2.51 11.34
CA VAL A 7 8.83 -1.93 11.65
C VAL A 7 7.71 -2.74 11.01
N GLU A 8 7.89 -3.18 9.76
CA GLU A 8 6.94 -4.04 9.04
C GLU A 8 6.65 -5.33 9.81
N ARG A 9 7.68 -6.00 10.36
CA ARG A 9 7.47 -7.20 11.20
C ARG A 9 6.63 -6.95 12.45
N GLU A 10 6.77 -5.80 13.10
CA GLU A 10 5.92 -5.47 14.25
C GLU A 10 4.50 -5.07 13.82
N LEU A 11 4.36 -4.40 12.67
CA LEU A 11 3.08 -4.06 12.07
C LEU A 11 2.29 -5.32 11.71
N ASP A 12 2.92 -6.29 11.06
CA ASP A 12 2.31 -7.57 10.69
C ASP A 12 1.79 -8.33 11.91
N LYS A 13 2.55 -8.37 13.00
CA LYS A 13 2.10 -8.99 14.26
C LYS A 13 0.85 -8.32 14.81
N VAL A 14 0.78 -6.98 14.73
CA VAL A 14 -0.39 -6.22 15.17
C VAL A 14 -1.59 -6.48 14.27
N LEU A 15 -1.41 -6.46 12.95
CA LEU A 15 -2.47 -6.76 11.98
C LEU A 15 -3.02 -8.18 12.18
N GLN A 16 -2.14 -9.17 12.34
CA GLN A 16 -2.55 -10.54 12.63
C GLN A 16 -3.34 -10.64 13.94
N LYS A 17 -2.94 -9.90 14.97
CA LYS A 17 -3.64 -9.87 16.26
C LYS A 17 -5.01 -9.18 16.17
N PHE A 18 -5.14 -8.10 15.38
CA PHE A 18 -6.43 -7.46 15.12
C PHE A 18 -7.37 -8.40 14.35
N LEU A 19 -6.87 -9.08 13.31
CA LEU A 19 -7.66 -10.04 12.53
C LEU A 19 -8.16 -11.20 13.40
N SER A 20 -7.28 -11.81 14.20
CA SER A 20 -7.65 -12.93 15.06
C SER A 20 -8.62 -12.50 16.17
N TYR A 21 -8.41 -11.33 16.77
CA TYR A 21 -9.35 -10.77 17.74
C TYR A 21 -10.70 -10.45 17.10
N GLY A 22 -10.72 -9.84 15.91
CA GLY A 22 -11.95 -9.54 15.18
C GLY A 22 -12.79 -10.79 14.93
N GLN A 23 -12.16 -11.84 14.40
CA GLN A 23 -12.80 -13.14 14.18
C GLN A 23 -13.32 -13.78 15.49
N HIS A 24 -12.53 -13.70 16.57
CA HIS A 24 -12.94 -14.23 17.87
C HIS A 24 -14.12 -13.44 18.48
N CYS A 25 -14.09 -12.11 18.35
CA CYS A 25 -15.13 -11.21 18.84
C CYS A 25 -16.45 -11.47 18.11
N GLU A 26 -16.43 -11.50 16.78
CA GLU A 26 -17.58 -11.77 15.93
C GLU A 26 -18.21 -13.12 16.28
N LYS A 27 -17.41 -14.19 16.29
CA LYS A 27 -17.89 -15.53 16.66
C LYS A 27 -18.48 -15.58 18.07
N SER A 28 -17.82 -14.96 19.06
CA SER A 28 -18.30 -14.96 20.45
C SER A 28 -19.64 -14.22 20.61
N LEU A 29 -19.81 -13.11 19.87
CA LEU A 29 -21.05 -12.35 19.87
C LEU A 29 -22.17 -13.08 19.12
N GLU A 30 -21.87 -13.76 18.01
CA GLU A 30 -22.83 -14.61 17.30
C GLU A 30 -23.34 -15.76 18.18
N GLU A 31 -22.44 -16.49 18.86
CA GLU A 31 -22.81 -17.56 19.79
C GLU A 31 -23.67 -17.03 20.94
N LEU A 32 -23.37 -15.83 21.44
CA LEU A 32 -24.15 -15.18 22.50
C LEU A 32 -25.53 -14.76 22.00
N LEU A 33 -25.62 -14.16 20.80
CA LEU A 33 -26.88 -13.77 20.17
C LEU A 33 -27.77 -14.99 19.89
N HIS A 34 -27.17 -16.09 19.43
CA HIS A 34 -27.90 -17.34 19.21
C HIS A 34 -28.48 -17.87 20.53
N TYR A 35 -27.66 -17.93 21.58
CA TYR A 35 -28.10 -18.40 22.90
C TYR A 35 -29.23 -17.54 23.49
N VAL A 36 -29.13 -16.21 23.40
CA VAL A 36 -30.17 -15.28 23.86
C VAL A 36 -31.44 -15.42 23.02
N SER A 37 -31.31 -15.61 21.70
CA SER A 37 -32.45 -15.74 20.79
C SER A 37 -33.22 -17.04 21.03
N GLN A 38 -32.53 -18.16 21.24
CA GLN A 38 -33.13 -19.43 21.60
C GLN A 38 -33.92 -19.32 22.92
N LEU A 39 -33.31 -18.72 23.95
CA LEU A 39 -33.98 -18.53 25.23
C LEU A 39 -35.23 -17.64 25.10
N ARG A 40 -35.17 -16.60 24.26
CA ARG A 40 -36.31 -15.74 23.96
C ARG A 40 -37.44 -16.51 23.27
N GLU A 41 -37.12 -17.37 22.30
CA GLU A 41 -38.11 -18.20 21.60
C GLU A 41 -38.80 -19.18 22.55
N GLU A 42 -38.02 -19.85 23.41
CA GLU A 42 -38.57 -20.72 24.46
C GLU A 42 -39.50 -19.95 25.40
N LEU A 43 -39.08 -18.78 25.90
CA LEU A 43 -39.92 -17.93 26.75
C LEU A 43 -41.22 -17.49 26.06
N THR A 44 -41.14 -17.16 24.77
CA THR A 44 -42.31 -16.74 23.98
C THR A 44 -43.28 -17.90 23.78
N SER A 45 -42.77 -19.10 23.50
CA SER A 45 -43.57 -20.32 23.35
C SER A 45 -44.26 -20.72 24.66
N ALA A 46 -43.56 -20.66 25.79
CA ALA A 46 -44.11 -20.95 27.11
C ALA A 46 -45.19 -19.93 27.53
N ALA A 47 -45.04 -18.66 27.15
CA ALA A 47 -46.04 -17.63 27.37
C ALA A 47 -47.34 -17.89 26.56
N LEU A 48 -47.22 -18.32 25.30
CA LEU A 48 -48.36 -18.68 24.45
C LEU A 48 -49.15 -19.89 24.99
N GLN A 49 -48.48 -20.82 25.66
CA GLN A 49 -49.09 -22.00 26.27
C GLN A 49 -49.69 -21.73 27.66
N GLY A 50 -49.58 -20.50 28.20
CA GLY A 50 -50.10 -20.14 29.51
C GLY A 50 -49.37 -20.80 30.68
N THR A 51 -48.20 -21.39 30.44
CA THR A 51 -47.39 -22.03 31.48
C THR A 51 -46.75 -20.99 32.40
N PRO A 52 -46.85 -21.14 33.74
CA PRO A 52 -46.18 -20.25 34.68
C PRO A 52 -44.66 -20.39 34.59
N LEU A 53 -43.93 -19.33 34.95
CA LEU A 53 -42.47 -19.31 34.91
C LEU A 53 -41.89 -20.37 35.86
N SER A 54 -41.28 -21.41 35.31
CA SER A 54 -40.65 -22.47 36.11
C SER A 54 -39.41 -21.95 36.84
N ALA A 55 -39.12 -22.49 38.03
CA ALA A 55 -37.88 -22.23 38.76
C ALA A 55 -36.63 -22.51 37.90
N THR A 56 -36.70 -23.52 37.02
CA THR A 56 -35.63 -23.86 36.08
C THR A 56 -35.38 -22.74 35.06
N LEU A 57 -36.44 -22.13 34.51
CA LEU A 57 -36.34 -21.03 33.56
C LEU A 57 -35.71 -19.78 34.19
N SER A 58 -36.06 -19.46 35.44
CA SER A 58 -35.45 -18.36 36.21
C SER A 58 -33.93 -18.55 36.41
N VAL A 59 -33.50 -19.78 36.68
CA VAL A 59 -32.08 -20.13 36.79
C VAL A 59 -31.37 -19.97 35.44
N VAL A 60 -31.95 -20.46 34.35
CA VAL A 60 -31.38 -20.33 33.00
C VAL A 60 -31.27 -18.87 32.57
N MET A 61 -32.26 -18.03 32.87
CA MET A 61 -32.19 -16.58 32.62
C MET A 61 -31.06 -15.92 33.41
N SER A 62 -30.90 -16.28 34.68
CA SER A 62 -29.81 -15.77 35.52
C SER A 62 -28.44 -16.17 34.99
N GLN A 63 -28.31 -17.42 34.52
CA GLN A 63 -27.10 -17.92 33.85
C GLN A 63 -26.84 -17.19 32.53
N CYS A 64 -27.87 -16.88 31.75
CA CYS A 64 -27.76 -16.10 30.52
C CYS A 64 -27.22 -14.70 30.78
N CYS A 65 -27.78 -13.97 31.75
CA CYS A 65 -27.28 -12.66 32.16
C CYS A 65 -25.81 -12.72 32.59
N ARG A 66 -25.42 -13.76 33.32
CA ARG A 66 -24.04 -13.97 33.74
C ARG A 66 -23.11 -14.25 32.56
N LYS A 67 -23.52 -15.12 31.63
CA LYS A 67 -22.78 -15.43 30.41
C LYS A 67 -22.56 -14.19 29.54
N ILE A 68 -23.59 -13.35 29.35
CA ILE A 68 -23.46 -12.08 28.64
C ILE A 68 -22.40 -11.19 29.29
N LYS A 69 -22.49 -11.00 30.62
CA LYS A 69 -21.54 -10.19 31.36
C LYS A 69 -20.11 -10.71 31.21
N ASP A 70 -19.91 -12.00 31.43
CA ASP A 70 -18.59 -12.64 31.41
C ASP A 70 -17.97 -12.58 30.00
N THR A 71 -18.75 -12.84 28.95
CA THR A 71 -18.31 -12.72 27.54
C THR A 71 -17.91 -11.30 27.20
N VAL A 72 -18.75 -10.31 27.50
CA VAL A 72 -18.46 -8.89 27.18
C VAL A 72 -17.22 -8.40 27.97
N GLN A 73 -17.12 -8.78 29.24
CA GLN A 73 -15.97 -8.41 30.07
C GLN A 73 -14.67 -9.05 29.55
N LYS A 74 -14.73 -10.30 29.08
CA LYS A 74 -13.59 -10.99 28.46
C LYS A 74 -13.17 -10.32 27.16
N LEU A 75 -14.11 -10.02 26.26
CA LEU A 75 -13.83 -9.32 25.01
C LEU A 75 -13.19 -7.95 25.24
N ALA A 76 -13.65 -7.19 26.24
CA ALA A 76 -13.07 -5.91 26.61
C ALA A 76 -11.63 -6.05 27.14
N SER A 77 -11.37 -7.08 27.96
CA SER A 77 -10.02 -7.39 28.46
C SER A 77 -9.07 -7.74 27.31
N ASP A 78 -9.51 -8.61 26.39
CA ASP A 78 -8.69 -9.07 25.27
C ASP A 78 -8.39 -7.93 24.27
N HIS A 79 -9.33 -6.99 24.09
CA HIS A 79 -9.08 -5.77 23.30
C HIS A 79 -7.96 -4.91 23.91
N LYS A 80 -7.93 -4.76 25.24
CA LYS A 80 -6.91 -3.96 25.93
C LYS A 80 -5.49 -4.48 25.64
N ASP A 81 -5.33 -5.78 25.48
CA ASP A 81 -4.03 -6.39 25.16
C ASP A 81 -3.53 -6.04 23.75
N ILE A 82 -4.40 -5.58 22.84
CA ILE A 82 -4.02 -5.11 21.50
C ILE A 82 -3.29 -3.77 21.58
N HIS A 83 -3.68 -2.87 22.50
CA HIS A 83 -3.03 -1.58 22.70
C HIS A 83 -1.52 -1.71 22.99
N SER A 84 -1.14 -2.70 23.79
CA SER A 84 0.28 -3.00 24.08
C SER A 84 1.09 -3.39 22.85
N SER A 85 0.41 -3.95 21.83
CA SER A 85 1.04 -4.38 20.58
C SER A 85 1.17 -3.20 19.61
N VAL A 86 0.16 -2.32 19.55
CA VAL A 86 0.23 -1.05 18.82
C VAL A 86 1.35 -0.15 19.36
N SER A 87 1.48 -0.04 20.68
CA SER A 87 2.57 0.74 21.31
C SER A 87 3.96 0.21 20.95
N ARG A 88 4.12 -1.10 20.70
CA ARG A 88 5.39 -1.68 20.24
C ARG A 88 5.76 -1.24 18.82
N VAL A 89 4.78 -1.05 17.94
CA VAL A 89 5.03 -0.50 16.60
C VAL A 89 5.55 0.94 16.72
N GLY A 90 4.93 1.78 17.55
CA GLY A 90 5.43 3.14 17.81
C GLY A 90 6.88 3.14 18.30
N LYS A 91 7.19 2.31 19.30
CA LYS A 91 8.57 2.15 19.80
C LYS A 91 9.54 1.59 18.75
N ALA A 92 9.06 0.75 17.84
CA ALA A 92 9.88 0.24 16.74
C ALA A 92 10.19 1.36 15.74
N ILE A 93 9.21 2.23 15.44
CA ILE A 93 9.42 3.43 14.61
C ILE A 93 10.48 4.32 15.28
N ASP A 94 10.28 4.70 16.54
CA ASP A 94 11.19 5.59 17.28
C ASP A 94 12.63 5.07 17.37
N ARG A 95 12.82 3.74 17.34
CA ARG A 95 14.14 3.10 17.40
C ARG A 95 14.82 2.95 16.04
N ASN A 96 14.05 2.86 14.97
CA ASN A 96 14.56 2.57 13.63
C ASN A 96 14.65 3.82 12.75
N PHE A 97 14.00 4.92 13.15
CA PHE A 97 13.99 6.17 12.42
C PHE A 97 14.34 7.32 13.35
N ASP A 98 15.36 8.10 12.97
CA ASP A 98 15.71 9.32 13.70
C ASP A 98 14.65 10.40 13.47
N ALA A 99 14.25 11.07 14.54
CA ALA A 99 13.30 12.19 14.48
C ALA A 99 13.92 13.47 13.89
N GLU A 100 15.25 13.57 13.87
CA GLU A 100 15.97 14.72 13.34
C GLU A 100 16.34 14.52 11.86
N ILE A 101 15.55 15.14 10.99
CA ILE A 101 15.91 15.34 9.58
C ILE A 101 17.23 16.15 9.46
N CYS A 102 17.55 16.97 10.47
CA CYS A 102 18.75 17.81 10.49
C CYS A 102 20.07 17.02 10.53
N GLY A 103 20.09 15.79 11.06
CA GLY A 103 21.30 14.95 11.10
C GLY A 103 21.68 14.33 9.75
N VAL A 104 20.81 14.45 8.73
CA VAL A 104 21.05 13.94 7.38
C VAL A 104 22.07 14.81 6.62
N VAL A 105 22.17 16.09 6.99
CA VAL A 105 23.12 17.03 6.39
C VAL A 105 24.35 17.09 7.27
N SER A 106 25.52 16.72 6.73
CA SER A 106 26.78 16.85 7.46
C SER A 106 26.97 18.30 7.94
N ASP A 107 27.39 18.50 9.19
CA ASP A 107 27.73 19.83 9.72
C ASP A 107 28.69 20.59 8.78
N THR A 108 29.52 19.85 8.04
CA THR A 108 30.48 20.40 7.07
C THR A 108 29.86 21.13 5.87
N VAL A 109 28.56 20.89 5.60
CA VAL A 109 27.80 21.58 4.54
C VAL A 109 27.58 23.06 4.89
N TRP A 110 27.56 23.38 6.19
CA TRP A 110 27.33 24.73 6.71
C TRP A 110 28.63 25.47 7.06
N ASP A 111 29.80 24.85 6.81
CA ASP A 111 31.11 25.41 7.17
C ASP A 111 31.42 26.75 6.47
N SER A 112 30.90 26.96 5.26
CA SER A 112 31.06 28.24 4.55
C SER A 112 29.79 28.66 3.83
N ARG A 113 29.53 29.97 3.86
CA ARG A 113 28.39 30.59 3.18
C ARG A 113 28.40 30.32 1.67
N GLU A 114 29.58 30.23 1.07
CA GLU A 114 29.77 29.91 -0.35
C GLU A 114 29.35 28.48 -0.69
N LYS A 115 29.77 27.49 0.11
CA LYS A 115 29.36 26.08 -0.08
C LYS A 115 27.86 25.90 0.13
N GLN A 116 27.31 26.54 1.17
CA GLN A 116 25.88 26.54 1.42
C GLN A 116 25.11 27.09 0.22
N GLN A 117 25.56 28.22 -0.33
CA GLN A 117 24.93 28.84 -1.48
C GLN A 117 25.00 27.95 -2.72
N GLN A 118 26.15 27.32 -3.00
CA GLN A 118 26.31 26.40 -4.13
C GLN A 118 25.40 25.17 -4.01
N ILE A 119 25.33 24.56 -2.82
CA ILE A 119 24.49 23.37 -2.58
C ILE A 119 23.00 23.73 -2.74
N LEU A 120 22.58 24.87 -2.19
CA LEU A 120 21.22 25.34 -2.33
C LEU A 120 20.87 25.61 -3.80
N GLN A 121 21.74 26.30 -4.52
CA GLN A 121 21.53 26.59 -5.94
C GLN A 121 21.48 25.29 -6.77
N MET A 122 22.36 24.33 -6.50
CA MET A 122 22.34 23.03 -7.16
C MET A 122 21.02 22.28 -6.88
N ALA A 123 20.55 22.28 -5.63
CA ALA A 123 19.29 21.64 -5.27
C ALA A 123 18.09 22.30 -5.97
N ILE A 124 18.10 23.63 -6.10
CA ILE A 124 17.07 24.35 -6.87
C ILE A 124 17.14 23.97 -8.34
N VAL A 125 18.33 23.98 -8.94
CA VAL A 125 18.53 23.60 -10.35
C VAL A 125 18.05 22.17 -10.60
N GLU A 126 18.46 21.21 -9.75
CA GLU A 126 18.00 19.82 -9.83
C GLU A 126 16.48 19.74 -9.79
N HIS A 127 15.85 20.46 -8.86
CA HIS A 127 14.40 20.51 -8.74
C HIS A 127 13.73 21.06 -10.01
N LEU A 128 14.25 22.15 -10.58
CA LEU A 128 13.70 22.74 -11.80
C LEU A 128 13.78 21.75 -12.98
N TYR A 129 14.91 21.03 -13.13
CA TYR A 129 15.04 19.97 -14.12
C TYR A 129 14.04 18.83 -13.89
N GLN A 130 13.87 18.39 -12.65
CA GLN A 130 12.88 17.35 -12.29
C GLN A 130 11.44 17.75 -12.62
N GLN A 131 11.10 19.04 -12.48
CA GLN A 131 9.76 19.57 -12.81
C GLN A 131 9.58 19.88 -14.31
N GLY A 132 10.62 19.73 -15.13
CA GLY A 132 10.56 20.06 -16.55
C GLY A 132 10.65 21.55 -16.87
N MET A 133 11.00 22.39 -15.91
CA MET A 133 11.25 23.82 -16.11
C MET A 133 12.66 24.05 -16.66
N LEU A 134 12.97 23.44 -17.81
CA LEU A 134 14.32 23.37 -18.38
C LEU A 134 14.90 24.77 -18.66
N ASN A 135 14.12 25.66 -19.25
CA ASN A 135 14.57 27.02 -19.58
C ASN A 135 14.97 27.81 -18.32
N VAL A 136 14.15 27.72 -17.26
CA VAL A 136 14.41 28.40 -15.99
C VAL A 136 15.64 27.80 -15.30
N ALA A 137 15.81 26.48 -15.37
CA ALA A 137 16.98 25.81 -14.84
C ALA A 137 18.27 26.27 -15.55
N GLU A 138 18.25 26.38 -16.87
CA GLU A 138 19.38 26.86 -17.68
C GLU A 138 19.71 28.33 -17.41
N GLU A 139 18.69 29.20 -17.34
CA GLU A 139 18.87 30.62 -16.96
C GLU A 139 19.51 30.74 -15.57
N LEU A 140 19.02 29.97 -14.59
CA LEU A 140 19.59 29.96 -13.25
C LEU A 140 21.04 29.48 -13.24
N CYS A 141 21.38 28.42 -13.98
CA CYS A 141 22.77 27.95 -14.11
C CYS A 141 23.70 29.03 -14.67
N GLN A 142 23.24 29.77 -15.68
CA GLN A 142 24.01 30.85 -16.30
C GLN A 142 24.23 32.01 -15.33
N GLU A 143 23.20 32.42 -14.59
CA GLU A 143 23.27 33.51 -13.62
C GLU A 143 24.10 33.15 -12.38
N SER A 144 24.02 31.90 -11.92
CA SER A 144 24.67 31.44 -10.70
C SER A 144 26.08 30.89 -10.90
N THR A 145 26.65 31.02 -12.11
CA THR A 145 27.94 30.43 -12.53
C THR A 145 28.12 28.94 -12.19
N LEU A 146 26.99 28.23 -12.04
CA LEU A 146 27.00 26.79 -11.77
C LEU A 146 27.24 26.05 -13.09
N ASN A 147 28.32 25.29 -13.14
CA ASN A 147 28.59 24.41 -14.26
C ASN A 147 27.98 23.03 -13.99
N VAL A 148 26.81 22.79 -14.56
CA VAL A 148 26.13 21.50 -14.51
C VAL A 148 26.43 20.76 -15.81
N ASP A 149 27.03 19.58 -15.72
CA ASP A 149 27.39 18.79 -16.89
C ASP A 149 26.17 18.22 -17.61
N LEU A 150 26.39 17.76 -18.84
CA LEU A 150 25.32 17.14 -19.62
C LEU A 150 24.85 15.83 -18.98
N ASP A 151 25.76 15.05 -18.38
CA ASP A 151 25.46 13.75 -17.78
C ASP A 151 24.46 13.87 -16.62
N PHE A 152 24.52 14.94 -15.84
CA PHE A 152 23.54 15.30 -14.82
C PHE A 152 22.19 15.66 -15.42
N LYS A 153 22.18 16.39 -16.54
CA LYS A 153 20.94 16.86 -17.20
C LYS A 153 20.21 15.74 -17.94
N GLN A 154 20.95 14.81 -18.56
CA GLN A 154 20.39 13.78 -19.45
C GLN A 154 19.21 13.00 -18.85
N PRO A 155 19.26 12.49 -17.61
CA PRO A 155 18.15 11.76 -17.02
C PRO A 155 16.87 12.58 -16.91
N PHE A 156 16.99 13.88 -16.60
CA PHE A 156 15.84 14.77 -16.49
C PHE A 156 15.29 15.13 -17.87
N LEU A 157 16.14 15.33 -18.87
CA LEU A 157 15.71 15.56 -20.25
C LEU A 157 14.96 14.35 -20.81
N GLU A 158 15.48 13.14 -20.58
CA GLU A 158 14.82 11.90 -20.96
C GLU A 158 13.48 11.73 -20.23
N LEU A 159 13.45 11.99 -18.91
CA LEU A 159 12.22 11.94 -18.12
C LEU A 159 11.15 12.90 -18.65
N ASN A 160 11.50 14.17 -18.87
CA ASN A 160 10.54 15.18 -19.33
C ASN A 160 10.03 14.86 -20.74
N ARG A 161 10.91 14.38 -21.65
CA ARG A 161 10.49 13.88 -22.97
C ARG A 161 9.48 12.74 -22.87
N ILE A 162 9.70 11.79 -21.95
CA ILE A 162 8.76 10.68 -21.72
C ILE A 162 7.43 11.21 -21.16
N LEU A 163 7.47 12.14 -20.20
CA LEU A 163 6.27 12.73 -19.60
C LEU A 163 5.44 13.51 -20.62
N GLU A 164 6.07 14.29 -21.50
CA GLU A 164 5.41 14.99 -22.60
C GLU A 164 4.74 14.00 -23.56
N ALA A 165 5.44 12.94 -23.97
CA ALA A 165 4.85 11.90 -24.81
C ALA A 165 3.64 11.23 -24.15
N LEU A 166 3.73 10.95 -22.85
CA LEU A 166 2.61 10.38 -22.09
C LEU A 166 1.40 11.32 -22.04
N HIS A 167 1.62 12.64 -21.95
CA HIS A 167 0.57 13.66 -22.02
C HIS A 167 -0.15 13.62 -23.38
N GLU A 168 0.61 13.51 -24.47
CA GLU A 168 0.11 13.34 -25.84
C GLU A 168 -0.41 11.92 -26.13
N GLN A 169 -0.60 11.11 -25.08
CA GLN A 169 -1.06 9.73 -25.16
C GLN A 169 -0.15 8.81 -26.00
N ASP A 170 1.13 9.13 -26.15
CA ASP A 170 2.13 8.21 -26.69
C ASP A 170 2.85 7.45 -25.56
N LEU A 171 2.65 6.14 -25.52
CA LEU A 171 3.30 5.26 -24.53
C LEU A 171 4.66 4.73 -24.97
N ARG A 172 5.03 4.89 -26.25
CA ARG A 172 6.21 4.23 -26.81
C ARG A 172 7.49 4.64 -26.08
N PRO A 173 7.76 5.95 -25.82
CA PRO A 173 8.99 6.35 -25.16
C PRO A 173 9.11 5.76 -23.74
N ALA A 174 8.01 5.70 -23.00
CA ALA A 174 7.99 5.11 -21.66
C ALA A 174 8.25 3.60 -21.69
N LEU A 175 7.65 2.88 -22.64
CA LEU A 175 7.84 1.44 -22.82
C LEU A 175 9.27 1.11 -23.23
N ASP A 176 9.82 1.82 -24.22
CA ASP A 176 11.18 1.61 -24.71
C ASP A 176 12.21 1.87 -23.60
N TRP A 177 11.99 2.92 -22.80
CA TRP A 177 12.79 3.21 -21.63
C TRP A 177 12.74 2.09 -20.59
N ALA A 178 11.55 1.60 -20.27
CA ALA A 178 11.38 0.54 -19.28
C ALA A 178 12.00 -0.78 -19.73
N ILE A 179 11.89 -1.13 -21.02
CA ILE A 179 12.51 -2.34 -21.60
C ILE A 179 14.04 -2.22 -21.53
N SER A 180 14.58 -1.07 -21.92
CA SER A 180 16.03 -0.81 -21.92
C SER A 180 16.61 -0.82 -20.49
N ASN A 181 15.81 -0.42 -19.49
CA ASN A 181 16.18 -0.37 -18.08
C ASN A 181 15.66 -1.58 -17.25
N ARG A 182 15.20 -2.66 -17.90
CA ARG A 182 14.54 -3.79 -17.24
C ARG A 182 15.33 -4.37 -16.06
N GLN A 183 16.63 -4.61 -16.24
CA GLN A 183 17.46 -5.20 -15.19
C GLN A 183 17.50 -4.31 -13.93
N ARG A 184 17.74 -3.00 -14.12
CA ARG A 184 17.74 -2.01 -13.03
C ARG A 184 16.36 -1.92 -12.35
N LEU A 185 15.28 -1.99 -13.12
CA LEU A 185 13.92 -2.00 -12.56
C LEU A 185 13.65 -3.26 -11.72
N LEU A 186 14.15 -4.42 -12.13
CA LEU A 186 14.02 -5.67 -11.38
C LEU A 186 14.80 -5.62 -10.05
N GLU A 187 16.02 -5.08 -10.06
CA GLU A 187 16.82 -4.88 -8.83
C GLU A 187 16.12 -3.96 -7.83
N LEU A 188 15.38 -2.96 -8.33
CA LEU A 188 14.56 -2.06 -7.52
C LEU A 188 13.18 -2.63 -7.15
N ASN A 189 12.87 -3.87 -7.53
CA ASN A 189 11.52 -4.46 -7.41
C ASN A 189 10.41 -3.56 -8.00
N SER A 190 10.73 -2.81 -9.05
CA SER A 190 9.80 -1.90 -9.70
C SER A 190 8.87 -2.64 -10.65
N SER A 191 7.56 -2.43 -10.48
CA SER A 191 6.51 -2.96 -11.36
C SER A 191 6.20 -2.03 -12.55
N LEU A 192 7.05 -1.03 -12.82
CA LEU A 192 6.79 -0.01 -13.83
C LEU A 192 6.60 -0.60 -15.23
N GLU A 193 7.50 -1.48 -15.66
CA GLU A 193 7.42 -2.10 -16.98
C GLU A 193 6.11 -2.88 -17.18
N PHE A 194 5.71 -3.66 -16.17
CA PHE A 194 4.42 -4.37 -16.18
C PHE A 194 3.23 -3.40 -16.28
N LYS A 195 3.25 -2.30 -15.51
CA LYS A 195 2.18 -1.29 -15.54
C LYS A 195 2.06 -0.62 -16.91
N LEU A 196 3.18 -0.36 -17.58
CA LEU A 196 3.20 0.23 -18.93
C LEU A 196 2.65 -0.74 -19.97
N HIS A 197 3.07 -2.01 -19.96
CA HIS A 197 2.50 -3.04 -20.83
C HIS A 197 0.99 -3.22 -20.59
N ARG A 198 0.56 -3.22 -19.33
CA ARG A 198 -0.87 -3.28 -18.96
C ARG A 198 -1.66 -2.10 -19.51
N LEU A 199 -1.14 -0.89 -19.38
CA LEU A 199 -1.80 0.31 -19.90
C LEU A 199 -1.91 0.27 -21.43
N HIS A 200 -0.85 -0.15 -22.13
CA HIS A 200 -0.88 -0.31 -23.58
C HIS A 200 -1.92 -1.36 -24.01
N PHE A 201 -1.96 -2.51 -23.34
CA PHE A 201 -2.94 -3.56 -23.61
C PHE A 201 -4.39 -3.07 -23.40
N ILE A 202 -4.66 -2.32 -22.33
CA ILE A 202 -5.98 -1.71 -22.10
C ILE A 202 -6.35 -0.76 -23.26
N ARG A 203 -5.39 0.02 -23.78
CA ARG A 203 -5.64 0.91 -24.93
C ARG A 203 -5.92 0.15 -26.22
N LEU A 204 -5.27 -0.99 -26.45
CA LEU A 204 -5.60 -1.86 -27.59
C LEU A 204 -7.03 -2.38 -27.48
N LEU A 205 -7.44 -2.84 -26.30
CA LEU A 205 -8.82 -3.30 -26.06
C LEU A 205 -9.85 -2.17 -26.21
N ALA A 206 -9.53 -0.97 -25.75
CA ALA A 206 -10.40 0.21 -25.91
C ALA A 206 -10.57 0.63 -27.38
N GLY A 207 -9.69 0.19 -28.28
CA GLY A 207 -9.78 0.44 -29.72
C GLY A 207 -10.83 -0.40 -30.47
N GLY A 208 -11.60 -1.24 -29.75
CA GLY A 208 -12.68 -2.02 -30.33
C GLY A 208 -12.26 -3.33 -31.02
N PRO A 209 -13.19 -4.02 -31.71
CA PRO A 209 -12.96 -5.35 -32.27
C PRO A 209 -11.87 -5.39 -33.34
N GLU A 210 -11.61 -4.27 -34.03
CA GLU A 210 -10.57 -4.16 -35.05
C GLU A 210 -9.16 -4.37 -34.48
N LYS A 211 -8.94 -4.00 -33.21
CA LYS A 211 -7.65 -4.19 -32.51
C LYS A 211 -7.57 -5.47 -31.69
N GLN A 212 -8.59 -6.34 -31.74
CA GLN A 212 -8.63 -7.55 -30.93
C GLN A 212 -7.47 -8.51 -31.24
N LEU A 213 -7.15 -8.69 -32.53
CA LEU A 213 -6.04 -9.55 -32.94
C LEU A 213 -4.68 -8.98 -32.49
N GLU A 214 -4.52 -7.66 -32.56
CA GLU A 214 -3.33 -6.95 -32.08
C GLU A 214 -3.17 -7.10 -30.56
N ALA A 215 -4.26 -6.93 -29.80
CA ALA A 215 -4.26 -7.16 -28.36
C ALA A 215 -3.87 -8.60 -28.01
N LEU A 216 -4.44 -9.59 -28.68
CA LEU A 216 -4.11 -11.01 -28.46
C LEU A 216 -2.64 -11.32 -28.76
N ASN A 217 -2.07 -10.73 -29.82
CA ASN A 217 -0.64 -10.86 -30.11
C ASN A 217 0.22 -10.15 -29.06
N TYR A 218 -0.20 -8.96 -28.62
CA TYR A 218 0.51 -8.16 -27.62
C TYR A 218 0.56 -8.84 -26.25
N ALA A 219 -0.44 -9.66 -25.91
CA ALA A 219 -0.50 -10.41 -24.66
C ALA A 219 0.77 -11.24 -24.34
N ARG A 220 1.52 -11.65 -25.36
CA ARG A 220 2.77 -12.41 -25.18
C ARG A 220 3.83 -11.66 -24.37
N HIS A 221 3.77 -10.33 -24.34
CA HIS A 221 4.68 -9.50 -23.53
C HIS A 221 4.49 -9.66 -22.02
N PHE A 222 3.37 -10.24 -21.56
CA PHE A 222 3.14 -10.51 -20.13
C PHE A 222 3.82 -11.79 -19.62
N GLN A 223 4.31 -12.67 -20.49
CA GLN A 223 4.91 -13.95 -20.10
C GLN A 223 6.07 -13.83 -19.09
N PRO A 224 7.02 -12.88 -19.23
CA PRO A 224 8.10 -12.70 -18.25
C PRO A 224 7.61 -12.31 -16.84
N PHE A 225 6.41 -11.72 -16.75
CA PHE A 225 5.83 -11.20 -15.52
C PHE A 225 4.91 -12.21 -14.80
N ALA A 226 4.65 -13.36 -15.43
CA ALA A 226 3.69 -14.35 -14.93
C ALA A 226 4.03 -14.89 -13.54
N ARG A 227 5.32 -15.02 -13.21
CA ARG A 227 5.78 -15.53 -11.90
C ARG A 227 5.68 -14.48 -10.78
N LEU A 228 5.82 -13.19 -11.11
CA LEU A 228 5.88 -12.10 -10.12
C LEU A 228 4.50 -11.50 -9.81
N HIS A 229 3.55 -11.57 -10.75
CA HIS A 229 2.24 -10.90 -10.65
C HIS A 229 1.04 -11.87 -10.68
N GLN A 230 1.21 -13.10 -10.19
CA GLN A 230 0.18 -14.17 -10.18
C GLN A 230 -1.20 -13.69 -9.70
N ARG A 231 -1.28 -12.88 -8.62
CA ARG A 231 -2.57 -12.39 -8.09
C ARG A 231 -3.31 -11.41 -9.01
N VAL A 232 -2.60 -10.62 -9.83
CA VAL A 232 -3.22 -9.63 -10.74
C VAL A 232 -3.62 -10.28 -12.06
N LEU A 233 -2.86 -11.27 -12.53
CA LEU A 233 -3.20 -12.05 -13.73
C LEU A 233 -4.36 -13.03 -13.50
N LEU A 234 -4.53 -13.55 -12.28
CA LEU A 234 -5.63 -14.46 -11.94
C LEU A 234 -7.01 -13.78 -11.82
N LEU A 235 -7.08 -12.47 -11.62
CA LEU A 235 -8.34 -11.72 -11.53
C LEU A 235 -8.89 -11.28 -12.91
N GLY A 236 -8.15 -11.49 -13.98
CA GLY A 236 -8.55 -11.13 -15.34
C GLY A 236 -8.26 -12.25 -16.33
N VAL A 237 -9.07 -13.31 -16.29
CA VAL A 237 -9.32 -14.28 -17.38
C VAL A 237 -8.07 -14.66 -18.19
N TRP A 238 -7.27 -15.61 -17.69
CA TRP A 238 -6.34 -16.40 -18.51
C TRP A 238 -6.65 -17.89 -18.33
N HIS A 239 -7.75 -18.33 -18.94
CA HIS A 239 -7.90 -19.71 -19.40
C HIS A 239 -8.03 -19.65 -20.92
N CYS A 240 -6.91 -19.79 -21.60
CA CYS A 240 -6.91 -20.21 -23.00
C CYS A 240 -6.00 -21.45 -23.08
N PRO A 241 -6.60 -22.65 -23.27
CA PRO A 241 -5.87 -23.90 -23.31
C PRO A 241 -5.27 -24.11 -24.70
N CYS A 242 -3.97 -24.42 -24.73
CA CYS A 242 -3.40 -25.37 -25.68
C CYS A 242 -2.65 -26.40 -24.84
#